data_AF-A0A916W0E7-F1
#
_entry.id   AF-A0A916W0E7-F1
#
_cell.length_a   1.000
_cell.length_b   1.000
_cell.length_c   1.000
_cell.angle_alpha   90.00
_cell.angle_beta   90.00
_cell.angle_gamma   90.00
#
_symmetry.space_group_name_H-M   'P 1'
#
loop_
_entity.id
_entity.type
_entity.pdbx_description
1 polymer ?
#
loop_
_entity_poly.entity_id
_entity_poly.type
_entity_poly.pdbx_seq_one_letter_code
_entity_poly.pdbx_strand_id
1 'polypeptide(L)'
;MEVHLTSDQQALARRAVESGRLHREEDAIEEALSLWETRERERIAFLATIDEARSSLAQGKGRPITQESMQELADAVKERGRARLAAELGTSR
;
A
#
# COMPACT_ATOMS: atom_id res chain seq x y z
N MET A 1 4.89 -30.37 -7.05
CA MET A 1 5.29 -29.35 -8.04
C MET A 1 6.79 -29.41 -8.13
N GLU A 2 7.35 -29.64 -9.30
CA GLU A 2 8.79 -29.60 -9.51
C GLU A 2 9.16 -28.18 -9.96
N VAL A 3 10.05 -27.50 -9.24
CA VAL A 3 10.47 -26.12 -9.50
C VAL A 3 11.96 -26.14 -9.82
N HIS A 4 12.31 -25.66 -11.01
CA HIS A 4 13.71 -25.51 -11.40
C HIS A 4 14.14 -24.06 -11.22
N LEU A 5 15.07 -23.85 -10.28
CA LEU A 5 15.70 -22.55 -10.08
C LEU A 5 16.70 -22.27 -11.22
N THR A 6 16.86 -20.99 -11.56
CA THR A 6 17.98 -20.58 -12.40
C THR A 6 19.30 -20.79 -11.65
N SER A 7 20.41 -20.90 -12.39
CA SER A 7 21.74 -21.05 -11.77
C SER A 7 22.06 -19.93 -10.76
N ASP A 8 21.63 -18.71 -11.06
CA ASP A 8 21.82 -17.56 -10.17
C ASP A 8 20.96 -17.64 -8.91
N GLN A 9 19.69 -18.06 -9.04
CA GLN A 9 18.80 -18.27 -7.89
C GLN A 9 19.34 -19.36 -6.97
N GLN A 10 19.85 -20.46 -7.56
CA GLN A 10 20.46 -21.53 -6.79
C GLN A 10 21.74 -21.07 -6.07
N ALA A 11 22.59 -20.29 -6.74
CA ALA A 11 23.78 -19.71 -6.13
C ALA A 11 23.45 -18.78 -4.96
N LEU A 12 22.38 -17.98 -5.08
CA LEU A 12 21.90 -17.12 -3.99
C LEU A 12 21.33 -17.93 -2.82
N ALA A 13 20.51 -18.95 -3.09
CA ALA A 13 19.95 -19.82 -2.06
C ALA A 13 21.07 -20.54 -1.29
N ARG A 14 22.07 -21.06 -2.00
CA ARG A 14 23.24 -21.71 -1.39
C ARG A 14 24.01 -20.78 -0.46
N ARG A 15 24.31 -19.55 -0.89
CA ARG A 15 24.98 -18.57 -0.02
C ARG A 15 24.18 -18.25 1.24
N ALA A 16 22.86 -18.22 1.14
CA ALA A 16 21.98 -18.00 2.29
C ALA A 16 21.97 -19.19 3.26
N VAL A 17 22.14 -20.42 2.76
CA VAL A 17 22.35 -21.60 3.61
C VAL A 17 23.73 -21.55 4.26
N GLU A 18 24.78 -21.26 3.51
CA GLU A 18 26.16 -21.13 4.02
C GLU A 18 26.28 -20.06 5.13
N SER A 19 25.51 -18.97 5.02
CA SER A 19 25.47 -17.93 6.04
C SER A 19 24.56 -18.26 7.24
N GLY A 20 23.85 -19.41 7.21
CA GLY A 20 22.89 -19.82 8.23
C GLY A 20 21.57 -19.04 8.22
N ARG A 21 21.28 -18.26 7.17
CA ARG A 21 20.01 -17.53 7.02
C ARG A 21 18.88 -18.48 6.64
N LEU A 22 19.18 -19.48 5.82
CA LEU A 22 18.27 -20.57 5.46
C LEU A 22 18.84 -21.90 5.97
N HIS A 23 17.98 -22.88 6.22
CA HIS A 23 18.43 -24.21 6.62
C HIS A 23 18.73 -25.09 5.39
N ARG A 24 17.99 -24.90 4.30
CA ARG A 24 18.15 -25.61 3.01
C ARG A 24 17.75 -24.72 1.83
N GLU A 25 18.13 -25.09 0.61
CA GLU A 25 17.88 -24.29 -0.59
C GLU A 25 16.37 -24.10 -0.85
N GLU A 26 15.52 -25.08 -0.50
CA GLU A 26 14.06 -25.00 -0.70
C GLU A 26 13.37 -23.96 0.18
N ASP A 27 13.96 -23.59 1.32
CA ASP A 27 13.40 -22.55 2.20
C ASP A 27 13.34 -21.19 1.46
N ALA A 28 14.21 -20.99 0.46
CA ALA A 28 14.17 -19.80 -0.39
C ALA A 28 12.89 -19.72 -1.24
N ILE A 29 12.31 -20.87 -1.61
CA ILE A 29 11.06 -20.92 -2.38
C ILE A 29 9.89 -20.53 -1.48
N GLU A 30 9.86 -21.05 -0.24
CA GLU A 30 8.84 -20.70 0.75
C GLU A 30 8.88 -19.21 1.08
N GLU A 31 10.07 -18.65 1.30
CA GLU A 31 10.27 -17.21 1.52
C GLU A 31 9.83 -16.38 0.31
N ALA A 32 10.21 -16.78 -0.91
CA ALA A 32 9.83 -16.09 -2.13
C ALA A 32 8.30 -16.08 -2.36
N LEU A 33 7.64 -17.22 -2.09
CA LEU A 33 6.19 -17.32 -2.20
C LEU A 33 5.47 -16.47 -1.16
N SER A 34 5.96 -16.41 0.08
CA SER A 34 5.41 -15.55 1.12
C SER A 34 5.51 -14.06 0.77
N LEU A 35 6.65 -13.63 0.24
CA LEU A 35 6.86 -12.26 -0.25
C LEU A 35 5.95 -11.94 -1.45
N TRP A 36 5.84 -12.88 -2.40
CA TRP A 36 4.97 -12.73 -3.56
C TRP A 36 3.50 -12.64 -3.15
N GLU A 37 3.04 -13.48 -2.22
CA GLU A 37 1.67 -13.46 -1.72
C GLU A 37 1.33 -12.11 -1.08
N THR A 38 2.23 -11.59 -0.24
CA THR A 38 2.05 -10.28 0.40
C THR A 38 1.90 -9.19 -0.66
N ARG A 39 2.81 -9.16 -1.63
CA ARG A 39 2.77 -8.20 -2.73
C ARG A 39 1.52 -8.34 -3.59
N GLU A 40 1.02 -9.56 -3.82
CA GLU A 40 -0.18 -9.77 -4.62
C GLU A 40 -1.45 -9.34 -3.87
N ARG A 41 -1.51 -9.58 -2.55
CA ARG A 41 -2.60 -9.08 -1.70
C ARG A 41 -2.63 -7.55 -1.71
N GLU A 42 -1.47 -6.89 -1.56
CA GLU A 42 -1.36 -5.43 -1.66
C GLU A 42 -1.77 -4.91 -3.04
N ARG A 43 -1.33 -5.57 -4.10
CA ARG A 43 -1.71 -5.22 -5.48
C ARG A 43 -3.21 -5.30 -5.70
N ILE A 44 -3.85 -6.37 -5.25
CA ILE A 44 -5.31 -6.55 -5.36
C ILE A 44 -6.04 -5.46 -4.56
N ALA A 45 -5.61 -5.19 -3.33
CA ALA A 45 -6.20 -4.14 -2.51
C ALA A 45 -6.06 -2.77 -3.19
N PHE A 46 -4.89 -2.45 -3.74
CA PHE A 46 -4.66 -1.21 -4.47
C PHE A 46 -5.56 -1.10 -5.72
N LEU A 47 -5.68 -2.15 -6.51
CA LEU A 47 -6.57 -2.16 -7.68
C LEU A 47 -8.04 -1.92 -7.28
N ALA A 48 -8.48 -2.49 -6.16
CA ALA A 48 -9.82 -2.23 -5.63
C ALA A 48 -10.03 -0.75 -5.29
N THR A 49 -9.02 -0.04 -4.76
CA THR A 49 -9.12 1.41 -4.51
C THR A 49 -9.27 2.22 -5.79
N ILE A 50 -8.63 1.79 -6.89
CA ILE A 50 -8.76 2.44 -8.20
C ILE A 50 -10.15 2.20 -8.77
N ASP A 51 -10.68 0.99 -8.67
CA ASP A 51 -12.02 0.65 -9.15
C ASP A 51 -13.10 1.43 -8.37
N GLU A 52 -12.94 1.55 -7.05
CA GLU A 52 -13.79 2.39 -6.21
C GLU A 52 -13.74 3.86 -6.67
N ALA A 53 -12.54 4.41 -6.89
CA ALA A 53 -12.39 5.79 -7.37
C ALA A 53 -13.05 5.99 -8.74
N ARG A 54 -12.90 5.04 -9.67
CA ARG A 54 -13.56 5.09 -10.99
C ARG A 54 -15.08 5.05 -10.86
N SER A 55 -15.62 4.19 -10.00
CA SER A 55 -17.05 4.11 -9.72
C SER A 55 -17.58 5.41 -9.12
N SER A 56 -16.85 6.00 -8.17
CA SER A 56 -17.17 7.29 -7.56
C SER A 56 -17.25 8.42 -8.61
N LEU A 57 -16.29 8.47 -9.53
CA LEU A 57 -16.32 9.42 -10.64
C LEU A 57 -17.50 9.20 -11.59
N ALA A 58 -17.80 7.95 -11.95
CA ALA A 58 -18.94 7.62 -12.81
C ALA A 58 -20.29 7.99 -12.16
N GLN A 59 -20.37 7.97 -10.82
CA GLN A 59 -21.51 8.43 -10.05
C GLN A 59 -21.58 9.96 -9.89
N GLY A 60 -20.65 10.72 -10.48
CA GLY A 60 -20.62 12.18 -10.39
C GLY A 60 -20.15 12.71 -9.04
N LYS A 61 -19.53 11.88 -8.18
CA LYS A 61 -19.00 12.31 -6.87
C LYS A 61 -17.66 13.06 -7.00
N GLY A 62 -17.06 13.08 -8.19
CA GLY A 62 -15.89 13.89 -8.48
C GLY A 62 -16.20 15.39 -8.45
N ARG A 63 -15.17 16.20 -8.19
CA ARG A 63 -15.24 17.66 -8.33
C ARG A 63 -14.23 18.11 -9.37
N PRO A 64 -14.60 19.01 -10.31
CA PRO A 64 -13.63 19.59 -11.23
C PRO A 64 -12.59 20.39 -10.42
N ILE A 65 -11.33 20.33 -10.84
CA ILE A 65 -10.27 21.14 -10.24
C ILE A 65 -10.25 22.49 -10.95
N THR A 66 -10.79 23.51 -10.29
CA THR A 66 -10.78 24.92 -10.72
C THR A 66 -10.17 25.79 -9.63
N GLN A 67 -9.85 27.04 -9.93
CA GLN A 67 -9.35 27.98 -8.91
C GLN A 67 -10.36 28.16 -7.78
N GLU A 68 -11.65 28.33 -8.14
CA GLU A 68 -12.75 28.46 -7.18
C GLU A 68 -12.88 27.21 -6.30
N SER A 69 -12.92 26.01 -6.90
CA SER A 69 -13.08 24.77 -6.12
C SER A 69 -11.91 24.52 -5.17
N MET A 70 -10.70 24.93 -5.56
CA MET A 70 -9.51 24.80 -4.71
C MET A 70 -9.51 25.83 -3.58
N GLN A 71 -10.03 27.04 -3.81
CA GLN A 71 -10.22 28.04 -2.76
C GLN A 71 -11.25 27.57 -1.73
N GLU A 72 -12.41 27.09 -2.19
CA GLU A 72 -13.44 26.50 -1.33
C GLU A 72 -12.90 25.32 -0.51
N LEU A 73 -12.12 24.43 -1.15
CA LEU A 73 -11.49 23.31 -0.46
C LEU A 73 -10.52 23.79 0.63
N ALA A 74 -9.67 24.76 0.31
CA ALA A 74 -8.70 25.30 1.26
C ALA A 74 -9.40 25.91 2.49
N ASP A 75 -10.47 26.68 2.27
CA ASP A 75 -11.21 27.31 3.35
C ASP A 75 -11.98 26.28 4.18
N ALA A 76 -12.59 25.28 3.55
CA ALA A 76 -13.24 24.17 4.26
C ALA A 76 -12.26 23.35 5.10
N VAL A 77 -11.02 23.14 4.63
CA VAL A 77 -9.98 22.45 5.40
C VAL A 77 -9.52 23.29 6.59
N LYS A 78 -9.32 24.61 6.41
CA LYS A 78 -8.94 25.53 7.50
C LYS A 78 -10.00 25.53 8.61
N GLU A 79 -11.27 25.69 8.25
CA GLU A 79 -12.35 25.74 9.24
C GLU A 79 -12.48 24.42 10.01
N ARG A 80 -12.37 23.28 9.33
CA ARG A 80 -12.38 21.97 9.99
C ARG A 80 -11.20 21.80 10.94
N GLY A 81 -10.01 22.25 10.52
CA GLY A 81 -8.81 22.24 11.34
C GLY A 81 -8.95 23.11 12.60
N ARG A 82 -9.49 24.33 12.46
CA ARG A 82 -9.75 25.23 13.58
C ARG A 82 -10.77 24.66 14.57
N ALA A 83 -11.87 24.09 14.05
CA ALA A 83 -12.89 23.46 14.87
C ALA A 83 -12.32 22.28 15.68
N ARG A 84 -11.49 21.45 15.04
CA ARG A 84 -10.81 20.33 15.71
C ARG A 84 -9.85 20.82 16.81
N LEU A 85 -9.01 21.81 16.51
CA LEU A 85 -8.09 22.39 17.48
C LEU A 85 -8.83 22.99 18.69
N ALA A 86 -9.93 23.70 18.44
CA ALA A 86 -10.75 24.27 19.51
C ALA A 86 -11.35 23.18 20.42
N ALA A 87 -11.82 22.07 19.84
CA ALA A 87 -12.34 20.92 20.59
C ALA A 87 -11.25 20.25 21.45
N GLU A 88 -10.04 20.08 20.89
CA GLU A 88 -8.89 19.51 21.60
C GLU A 88 -8.47 20.40 22.79
N LEU A 89 -8.41 21.72 22.59
CA LEU A 89 -8.08 22.69 23.65
C LEU A 89 -9.18 22.83 24.71
N GLY A 90 -10.46 22.69 24.33
CA GLY A 90 -11.60 22.73 25.23
C GLY A 90 -11.73 21.49 26.11
N THR A 91 -11.26 20.35 25.63
CA THR A 91 -11.27 19.06 26.36
C THR A 91 -10.09 18.94 27.35
N SER A 92 -9.06 19.78 27.19
CA SER A 92 -7.88 19.82 28.06
C SER A 92 -7.98 20.81 29.22
N ARG A 93 -9.14 21.45 29.42
CA ARG A 93 -9.49 22.31 30.57
C ARG A 93 -10.49 21.62 31.47
#